data_AF-L9VS11-F1
#
_entry.id   AF-L9VS11-F1
#
_cell.length_a   1.000
_cell.length_b   1.000
_cell.length_c   1.000
_cell.angle_alpha   90.00
_cell.angle_beta   90.00
_cell.angle_gamma   90.00
#
_symmetry.space_group_name_H-M   'P 1'
#
loop_
_entity.id
_entity.type
_entity.pdbx_description
1 polymer ?
#
loop_
_entity_poly.entity_id
_entity_poly.type
_entity_poly.pdbx_seq_one_letter_code
_entity_poly.pdbx_strand_id
1 'polypeptide(L)'
;MTSELQLDFDVDPESQIELLAEIVREEYPPAKVRDVEEVIAVDGGPIDYLGWLALEDYEEHCFFYKDEEPDQQALRWLLSISPQQSDMPQLKRFLRQSYESYAESDHGVVIEISDTFLPGSTPKANIGFYHNPITDDVNSGIVTTPVNQQKEILADVSKLVPARDLETFVLNTARTLRTELRKDAERHTLEGDVSSILEQDPNFRRETVRDLPQGIHPGYVGTEVELWQKPVSRIDYLDGAQGFVQIWMPIADDDVCLLSVTRGEFNRESAIDEVRSTLSNKIQQ
;
A
#
# COMPACT_ATOMS: atom_id res chain seq x y z
N MET A 1 -4.18 -18.11 -7.66
CA MET A 1 -2.73 -17.83 -7.75
C MET A 1 -2.49 -16.57 -6.96
N THR A 2 -1.59 -16.63 -5.99
CA THR A 2 -1.17 -15.50 -5.14
C THR A 2 0.28 -15.20 -5.45
N SER A 3 0.58 -13.94 -5.78
CA SER A 3 1.94 -13.44 -5.93
C SER A 3 2.26 -12.56 -4.73
N GLU A 4 3.34 -12.87 -4.03
CA GLU A 4 3.90 -11.97 -3.01
C GLU A 4 4.48 -10.76 -3.73
N LEU A 5 3.92 -9.59 -3.44
CA LEU A 5 4.45 -8.32 -3.89
C LEU A 5 5.39 -7.80 -2.80
N GLN A 6 6.63 -8.31 -2.76
CA GLN A 6 7.64 -7.69 -1.92
C GLN A 6 7.96 -6.31 -2.45
N LEU A 7 7.59 -5.27 -1.71
CA LEU A 7 7.89 -3.88 -2.05
C LEU A 7 9.12 -3.48 -1.25
N ASP A 8 10.19 -3.06 -1.94
CA ASP A 8 11.47 -2.67 -1.32
C ASP A 8 11.40 -1.34 -0.53
N PHE A 9 10.19 -0.87 -0.20
CA PHE A 9 9.93 0.42 0.43
C PHE A 9 9.20 0.20 1.76
N ASP A 10 9.78 0.68 2.86
CA ASP A 10 9.17 0.76 4.20
C ASP A 10 8.08 1.85 4.26
N VAL A 11 7.02 1.62 3.50
CA VAL A 11 5.82 2.46 3.45
C VAL A 11 4.73 1.75 4.20
N ASP A 12 3.96 2.50 4.97
CA ASP A 12 2.79 1.99 5.68
C ASP A 12 1.86 1.17 4.75
N PRO A 13 1.52 -0.08 5.09
CA PRO A 13 0.72 -0.97 4.23
C PRO A 13 -0.65 -0.42 3.84
N GLU A 14 -1.31 0.33 4.74
CA GLU A 14 -2.61 0.99 4.46
C GLU A 14 -2.46 1.96 3.29
N SER A 15 -1.44 2.83 3.34
CA SER A 15 -1.13 3.79 2.29
C SER A 15 -0.85 3.10 0.94
N GLN A 16 -0.17 1.94 0.94
CA GLN A 16 0.09 1.17 -0.27
C GLN A 16 -1.20 0.60 -0.88
N ILE A 17 -2.10 0.09 -0.04
CA ILE A 17 -3.38 -0.51 -0.47
C ILE A 17 -4.29 0.57 -1.07
N GLU A 18 -4.35 1.76 -0.46
CA GLU A 18 -5.08 2.91 -1.00
C GLU A 18 -4.57 3.30 -2.40
N LEU A 19 -3.25 3.46 -2.55
CA LEU A 19 -2.61 3.79 -3.83
C LEU A 19 -2.86 2.72 -4.90
N LEU A 20 -2.85 1.42 -4.54
CA LEU A 20 -3.20 0.35 -5.48
C LEU A 20 -4.62 0.48 -6.00
N ALA A 21 -5.57 0.79 -5.12
CA ALA A 21 -6.97 0.99 -5.51
C ALA A 21 -7.12 2.21 -6.43
N GLU A 22 -6.39 3.29 -6.18
CA GLU A 22 -6.35 4.48 -7.06
C GLU A 22 -5.80 4.16 -8.44
N ILE A 23 -4.62 3.51 -8.52
CA ILE A 23 -4.00 3.10 -9.79
C ILE A 23 -4.97 2.24 -10.61
N VAL A 24 -5.64 1.27 -9.98
CA VAL A 24 -6.62 0.41 -10.67
C VAL A 24 -7.81 1.21 -11.20
N ARG A 25 -8.35 2.16 -10.42
CA ARG A 25 -9.47 3.01 -10.86
C ARG A 25 -9.07 3.92 -12.03
N GLU A 26 -7.83 4.38 -12.08
CA GLU A 26 -7.33 5.18 -13.19
C GLU A 26 -7.10 4.34 -14.45
N GLU A 27 -6.46 3.18 -14.33
CA GLU A 27 -6.15 2.31 -15.47
C GLU A 27 -7.41 1.60 -16.01
N TYR A 28 -8.34 1.21 -15.14
CA TYR A 28 -9.58 0.53 -15.49
C TYR A 28 -10.79 1.07 -14.70
N PRO A 29 -11.34 2.24 -15.11
CA PRO A 29 -12.47 2.88 -14.43
C PRO A 29 -13.74 2.04 -14.21
N PRO A 30 -14.07 1.04 -15.04
CA PRO A 30 -15.22 0.17 -14.79
C PRO A 30 -15.06 -0.79 -13.60
N ALA A 31 -13.86 -0.93 -13.03
CA ALA A 31 -13.65 -1.79 -11.86
C ALA A 31 -14.46 -1.31 -10.66
N LYS A 32 -15.07 -2.23 -9.92
CA LYS A 32 -15.72 -1.91 -8.64
C LYS A 32 -14.74 -2.19 -7.52
N VAL A 33 -14.38 -1.14 -6.78
CA VAL A 33 -13.49 -1.24 -5.62
C VAL A 33 -14.33 -1.42 -4.36
N ARG A 34 -13.96 -2.40 -3.53
CA ARG A 34 -14.64 -2.72 -2.27
C ARG A 34 -13.61 -2.77 -1.15
N ASP A 35 -13.87 -2.02 -0.09
CA ASP A 35 -13.04 -2.06 1.11
C ASP A 35 -13.28 -3.38 1.84
N VAL A 36 -12.21 -3.94 2.41
CA VAL A 36 -12.26 -5.17 3.20
C VAL A 36 -12.53 -4.80 4.65
N GLU A 37 -13.45 -5.50 5.29
CA GLU A 37 -13.78 -5.28 6.70
C GLU A 37 -12.82 -6.00 7.64
N GLU A 38 -12.35 -7.17 7.21
CA GLU A 38 -11.44 -8.00 7.97
C GLU A 38 -10.65 -8.92 7.05
N VAL A 39 -9.36 -9.00 7.34
CA VAL A 39 -8.39 -9.93 6.77
C VAL A 39 -7.99 -10.90 7.87
N ILE A 40 -8.15 -12.19 7.62
CA ILE A 40 -7.57 -13.25 8.44
C ILE A 40 -6.46 -13.90 7.63
N ALA A 41 -5.22 -13.79 8.11
CA ALA A 41 -4.06 -14.46 7.54
C ALA A 41 -3.66 -15.64 8.42
N VAL A 42 -3.45 -16.80 7.80
CA VAL A 42 -2.94 -18.00 8.47
C VAL A 42 -1.88 -18.69 7.63
N ASP A 43 -0.91 -19.31 8.31
CA ASP A 43 0.26 -19.93 7.68
C ASP A 43 0.69 -21.20 8.43
N GLY A 44 1.34 -22.13 7.72
CA GLY A 44 1.84 -23.40 8.26
C GLY A 44 0.73 -24.39 8.64
N GLY A 45 -0.29 -24.54 7.80
CA GLY A 45 -1.43 -25.41 8.06
C GLY A 45 -1.70 -26.47 6.99
N PRO A 46 -2.94 -27.00 6.91
CA PRO A 46 -3.36 -27.96 5.87
C PRO A 46 -3.28 -27.40 4.44
N ILE A 47 -3.29 -26.07 4.34
CA ILE A 47 -2.89 -25.31 3.16
C ILE A 47 -1.75 -24.41 3.64
N ASP A 48 -0.66 -24.32 2.88
CA ASP A 48 0.53 -23.57 3.32
C ASP A 48 0.15 -22.18 3.83
N TYR A 49 -0.50 -21.37 2.98
CA TYR A 49 -0.97 -20.04 3.34
C TYR A 49 -2.41 -19.78 2.87
N LEU A 50 -3.20 -19.12 3.73
CA LEU A 50 -4.57 -18.67 3.43
C LEU A 50 -4.78 -17.24 3.93
N GLY A 51 -5.20 -16.35 3.02
CA GLY A 51 -5.77 -15.05 3.29
C GLY A 51 -7.27 -15.05 3.06
N TRP A 52 -8.03 -14.75 4.10
CA TRP A 52 -9.49 -14.71 4.07
C TRP A 52 -9.98 -13.28 4.26
N LEU A 53 -10.75 -12.77 3.31
CA LEU A 53 -11.20 -11.38 3.28
C LEU A 53 -12.72 -11.33 3.43
N ALA A 54 -13.23 -10.64 4.46
CA ALA A 54 -14.65 -10.33 4.66
C ALA A 54 -15.06 -9.05 3.93
N LEU A 55 -16.26 -9.08 3.36
CA LEU A 55 -16.90 -7.96 2.69
C LEU A 55 -18.38 -7.90 3.09
N GLU A 56 -18.96 -6.70 3.11
CA GLU A 56 -20.40 -6.46 3.31
C GLU A 56 -20.98 -7.17 4.55
N ASP A 57 -20.51 -6.80 5.74
CA ASP A 57 -20.93 -7.35 7.03
C ASP A 57 -20.90 -8.89 7.07
N TYR A 58 -19.86 -9.49 6.50
CA TYR A 58 -19.70 -10.95 6.35
C TYR A 58 -20.75 -11.61 5.44
N GLU A 59 -21.38 -10.87 4.53
CA GLU A 59 -22.28 -11.44 3.49
C GLU A 59 -21.48 -12.01 2.31
N GLU A 60 -20.31 -11.44 2.00
CA GLU A 60 -19.42 -11.90 0.96
C GLU A 60 -18.00 -12.14 1.48
N HIS A 61 -17.31 -13.11 0.88
CA HIS A 61 -15.94 -13.45 1.26
C HIS A 61 -15.08 -13.79 0.05
N CYS A 62 -13.78 -13.50 0.15
CA CYS A 62 -12.79 -13.93 -0.81
C CYS A 62 -11.70 -14.77 -0.12
N PHE A 63 -11.36 -15.90 -0.72
CA PHE A 63 -10.37 -16.85 -0.21
C PHE A 63 -9.14 -16.87 -1.13
N PHE A 64 -8.04 -16.29 -0.69
CA PHE A 64 -6.76 -16.32 -1.40
C PHE A 64 -5.85 -17.33 -0.74
N TYR A 65 -5.20 -18.21 -1.50
CA TYR A 65 -4.29 -19.21 -0.94
C TYR A 65 -3.07 -19.41 -1.83
N LYS A 66 -1.96 -19.80 -1.19
CA LYS A 66 -0.69 -20.21 -1.80
C LYS A 66 -0.36 -21.59 -1.26
N ASP A 67 -0.20 -22.56 -2.14
CA ASP A 67 0.22 -23.93 -1.80
C ASP A 67 0.60 -24.67 -3.09
N GLU A 68 1.78 -25.31 -3.11
CA GLU A 68 2.24 -26.09 -4.25
C GLU A 68 1.56 -27.47 -4.33
N GLU A 69 1.24 -28.08 -3.18
CA GLU A 69 0.64 -29.41 -3.06
C GLU A 69 -0.49 -29.43 -1.99
N PRO A 70 -1.59 -28.68 -2.20
CA PRO A 70 -2.59 -28.50 -1.16
C PRO A 70 -3.33 -29.78 -0.83
N ASP A 71 -3.68 -29.95 0.47
CA ASP A 71 -4.68 -30.94 0.87
C ASP A 71 -6.00 -30.61 0.17
N GLN A 72 -6.30 -31.40 -0.86
CA GLN A 72 -7.47 -31.21 -1.71
C GLN A 72 -8.79 -31.29 -0.94
N GLN A 73 -8.84 -32.04 0.16
CA GLN A 73 -10.04 -32.12 0.98
C GLN A 73 -10.20 -30.87 1.84
N ALA A 74 -9.12 -30.41 2.47
CA ALA A 74 -9.11 -29.17 3.24
C ALA A 74 -9.44 -27.95 2.35
N LEU A 75 -8.79 -27.84 1.18
CA LEU A 75 -9.02 -26.78 0.22
C LEU A 75 -10.48 -26.75 -0.25
N ARG A 76 -11.05 -27.90 -0.61
CA ARG A 76 -12.45 -27.99 -1.03
C ARG A 76 -13.40 -27.56 0.07
N TRP A 77 -13.13 -27.95 1.32
CA TRP A 77 -13.94 -27.54 2.46
C TRP A 77 -13.86 -26.02 2.66
N LEU A 78 -12.66 -25.45 2.68
CA LEU A 78 -12.43 -24.00 2.80
C LEU A 78 -13.12 -23.19 1.71
N LEU A 79 -13.03 -23.63 0.44
CA LEU A 79 -13.69 -22.94 -0.68
C LEU A 79 -15.21 -23.10 -0.69
N SER A 80 -15.76 -24.00 0.13
CA SER A 80 -17.21 -24.27 0.20
C SER A 80 -17.91 -23.59 1.37
N ILE A 81 -17.16 -23.08 2.35
CA ILE A 81 -17.76 -22.37 3.49
C ILE A 81 -18.10 -20.92 3.10
N SER A 82 -19.24 -20.44 3.58
CA SER A 82 -19.67 -19.04 3.49
C SER A 82 -20.17 -18.62 4.87
N PRO A 83 -19.25 -18.45 5.84
CA PRO A 83 -19.59 -18.24 7.24
C PRO A 83 -20.29 -16.90 7.44
N GLN A 84 -21.46 -16.89 8.08
CA GLN A 84 -22.08 -15.63 8.46
C GLN A 84 -21.35 -15.02 9.66
N GLN A 85 -21.63 -13.76 9.98
CA GLN A 85 -21.07 -13.06 11.14
C GLN A 85 -21.16 -13.89 12.45
N SER A 86 -22.26 -14.63 12.64
CA SER A 86 -22.45 -15.50 13.81
C SER A 86 -21.51 -16.71 13.87
N ASP A 87 -21.01 -17.19 12.73
CA ASP A 87 -20.15 -18.36 12.60
C ASP A 87 -18.67 -18.01 12.77
N MET A 88 -18.31 -16.74 12.55
CA MET A 88 -16.93 -16.25 12.59
C MET A 88 -16.15 -16.60 13.86
N PRO A 89 -16.71 -16.48 15.09
CA PRO A 89 -15.98 -16.87 16.29
C PRO A 89 -15.54 -18.34 16.29
N GLN A 90 -16.34 -19.23 15.68
CA GLN A 90 -16.01 -20.65 15.57
C GLN A 90 -14.96 -20.88 14.49
N LEU A 91 -15.10 -20.22 13.34
CA LEU A 91 -14.12 -20.32 12.25
C LEU A 91 -12.74 -19.81 12.70
N LYS A 92 -12.66 -18.63 13.29
CA LYS A 92 -11.40 -18.07 13.82
C LYS A 92 -10.73 -19.01 14.83
N ARG A 93 -11.52 -19.64 15.70
CA ARG A 93 -11.01 -20.62 16.65
C ARG A 93 -10.44 -21.85 15.95
N PHE A 94 -11.14 -22.37 14.95
CA PHE A 94 -10.67 -23.51 14.16
C PHE A 94 -9.34 -23.18 13.44
N LEU A 95 -9.26 -22.01 12.82
CA LEU A 95 -8.06 -21.54 12.13
C LEU A 95 -6.86 -21.45 13.08
N ARG A 96 -7.01 -20.82 14.26
CA ARG A 96 -5.97 -20.75 15.30
C ARG A 96 -5.50 -22.11 15.82
N GLN A 97 -6.33 -23.15 15.71
CA GLN A 97 -5.99 -24.50 16.15
C GLN A 97 -5.33 -25.35 15.07
N SER A 98 -5.54 -24.99 13.81
CA SER A 98 -5.15 -25.80 12.65
C SER A 98 -3.92 -25.28 11.94
N TYR A 99 -3.54 -24.02 12.20
CA TYR A 99 -2.40 -23.34 11.58
C TYR A 99 -1.36 -22.96 12.64
N GLU A 100 -0.09 -22.94 12.25
CA GLU A 100 1.02 -22.52 13.11
C GLU A 100 0.97 -21.03 13.43
N SER A 101 0.63 -20.22 12.42
CA SER A 101 0.52 -18.76 12.53
C SER A 101 -0.90 -18.30 12.22
N TYR A 102 -1.33 -17.27 12.96
CA TYR A 102 -2.63 -16.64 12.80
C TYR A 102 -2.52 -15.16 13.14
N ALA A 103 -3.04 -14.31 12.28
CA ALA A 103 -3.16 -12.88 12.55
C ALA A 103 -4.34 -12.26 11.79
N GLU A 104 -4.79 -11.11 12.28
CA GLU A 104 -5.92 -10.35 11.75
C GLU A 104 -5.44 -8.95 11.38
N SER A 105 -6.00 -8.38 10.31
CA SER A 105 -5.79 -7.01 9.84
C SER A 105 -7.11 -6.46 9.30
N ASP A 106 -7.30 -5.15 9.30
CA ASP A 106 -8.42 -4.44 8.66
C ASP A 106 -7.99 -3.70 7.39
N HIS A 107 -6.74 -3.88 6.95
CA HIS A 107 -6.21 -3.23 5.76
C HIS A 107 -6.30 -4.16 4.55
N GLY A 108 -7.29 -3.92 3.69
CA GLY A 108 -7.41 -4.63 2.41
C GLY A 108 -8.45 -4.02 1.48
N VAL A 109 -8.32 -4.35 0.21
CA VAL A 109 -9.26 -3.97 -0.84
C VAL A 109 -9.47 -5.12 -1.81
N VAL A 110 -10.70 -5.27 -2.28
CA VAL A 110 -11.07 -6.18 -3.36
C VAL A 110 -11.53 -5.38 -4.57
N ILE A 111 -10.87 -5.60 -5.69
CA ILE A 111 -11.26 -5.08 -7.00
C ILE A 111 -12.08 -6.13 -7.73
N GLU A 112 -13.35 -5.83 -7.97
CA GLU A 112 -14.24 -6.69 -8.74
C GLU A 112 -14.30 -6.26 -10.21
N ILE A 113 -14.13 -7.24 -11.09
CA ILE A 113 -14.35 -7.09 -12.53
C ILE A 113 -15.40 -8.11 -12.96
N SER A 114 -16.55 -7.62 -13.41
CA SER A 114 -17.66 -8.47 -13.85
C SER A 114 -17.35 -9.15 -15.18
N ASP A 115 -17.62 -10.44 -15.26
CA ASP A 115 -17.74 -11.16 -16.52
C ASP A 115 -19.05 -10.72 -17.20
N THR A 116 -18.99 -10.44 -18.49
CA THR A 116 -20.15 -9.91 -19.24
C THR A 116 -20.81 -10.94 -20.15
N PHE A 117 -20.29 -12.17 -20.21
CA PHE A 117 -20.65 -13.18 -21.20
C PHE A 117 -21.31 -14.42 -20.58
N LEU A 118 -21.01 -14.75 -19.32
CA LEU A 118 -21.57 -15.90 -18.64
C LEU A 118 -22.93 -15.56 -17.98
N PRO A 119 -24.02 -16.28 -18.33
CA PRO A 119 -25.31 -16.09 -17.69
C PRO A 119 -25.34 -16.72 -16.29
N GLY A 120 -25.90 -16.02 -15.29
CA GLY A 120 -26.07 -16.58 -13.95
C GLY A 120 -25.86 -15.56 -12.83
N SER A 121 -25.32 -16.03 -11.70
CA SER A 121 -25.12 -15.33 -10.42
C SER A 121 -24.06 -14.21 -10.47
N THR A 122 -24.09 -13.37 -11.50
CA THR A 122 -23.14 -12.28 -11.78
C THR A 122 -21.68 -12.73 -11.65
N PRO A 123 -21.18 -13.54 -12.61
CA PRO A 123 -19.82 -14.05 -12.56
C PRO A 123 -18.81 -12.91 -12.57
N LYS A 124 -17.75 -13.04 -11.77
CA LYS A 124 -16.77 -11.97 -11.55
C LYS A 124 -15.39 -12.53 -11.22
N ALA A 125 -14.35 -11.77 -11.57
CA ALA A 125 -13.01 -11.94 -11.02
C ALA A 125 -12.79 -10.90 -9.93
N ASN A 126 -12.21 -11.34 -8.82
CA ASN A 126 -11.87 -10.52 -7.68
C ASN A 126 -10.35 -10.51 -7.53
N ILE A 127 -9.76 -9.32 -7.55
CA ILE A 127 -8.35 -9.09 -7.24
C ILE A 127 -8.29 -8.58 -5.81
N GLY A 128 -7.65 -9.32 -4.91
CA GLY A 128 -7.42 -8.86 -3.55
C GLY A 128 -6.04 -8.23 -3.43
N PHE A 129 -5.95 -7.05 -2.80
CA PHE A 129 -4.71 -6.50 -2.25
C PHE A 129 -4.93 -6.28 -0.75
N TYR A 130 -4.06 -6.84 0.09
CA TYR A 130 -4.27 -6.78 1.53
C TYR A 130 -2.98 -6.92 2.31
N HIS A 131 -2.94 -6.33 3.50
CA HIS A 131 -1.81 -6.45 4.41
C HIS A 131 -1.81 -7.85 5.03
N ASN A 132 -0.67 -8.53 4.94
CA ASN A 132 -0.40 -9.76 5.64
C ASN A 132 0.30 -9.46 6.96
N PRO A 133 -0.42 -9.45 8.10
CA PRO A 133 0.17 -9.14 9.41
C PRO A 133 1.18 -10.19 9.90
N ILE A 134 1.30 -11.35 9.24
CA ILE A 134 2.31 -12.36 9.59
C ILE A 134 3.69 -11.99 9.03
N THR A 135 3.75 -11.52 7.78
CA THR A 135 5.02 -11.17 7.10
C THR A 135 5.27 -9.67 7.03
N ASP A 136 4.26 -8.86 7.37
CA ASP A 136 4.26 -7.40 7.23
C ASP A 136 4.34 -6.91 5.77
N ASP A 137 3.92 -7.75 4.82
CA ASP A 137 3.89 -7.42 3.38
C ASP A 137 2.47 -7.15 2.88
N VAL A 138 2.35 -6.50 1.71
CA VAL A 138 1.11 -6.46 0.95
C VAL A 138 1.02 -7.68 0.03
N ASN A 139 0.05 -8.54 0.29
CA ASN A 139 -0.24 -9.70 -0.53
C ASN A 139 -1.24 -9.36 -1.65
N SER A 140 -1.10 -10.05 -2.77
CA SER A 140 -2.02 -9.95 -3.90
C SER A 140 -2.46 -11.31 -4.41
N GLY A 141 -3.69 -11.39 -4.89
CA GLY A 141 -4.20 -12.60 -5.49
C GLY A 141 -5.43 -12.39 -6.35
N ILE A 142 -5.71 -13.39 -7.18
CA ILE A 142 -6.88 -13.41 -8.07
C ILE A 142 -7.73 -14.63 -7.74
N VAL A 143 -9.03 -14.40 -7.54
CA VAL A 143 -10.05 -15.44 -7.36
C VAL A 143 -11.25 -15.14 -8.25
N THR A 144 -12.12 -16.12 -8.47
CA THR A 144 -13.33 -15.93 -9.28
C THR A 144 -14.56 -16.41 -8.54
N THR A 145 -15.69 -15.81 -8.83
CA THR A 145 -17.00 -16.23 -8.34
C THR A 145 -17.91 -16.52 -9.53
N PRO A 146 -18.42 -17.75 -9.70
CA PRO A 146 -18.12 -18.95 -8.91
C PRO A 146 -16.78 -19.59 -9.30
N VAL A 147 -16.08 -20.18 -8.31
CA VAL A 147 -14.74 -20.79 -8.48
C VAL A 147 -14.72 -21.91 -9.53
N ASN A 148 -15.82 -22.65 -9.70
CA ASN A 148 -15.89 -23.76 -10.64
C ASN A 148 -15.90 -23.35 -12.12
N GLN A 149 -16.08 -22.05 -12.42
CA GLN A 149 -16.04 -21.48 -13.78
C GLN A 149 -14.82 -20.56 -13.98
N GLN A 150 -13.79 -20.72 -13.13
CA GLN A 150 -12.64 -19.83 -13.13
C GLN A 150 -11.98 -19.68 -14.50
N LYS A 151 -11.87 -20.76 -15.29
CA LYS A 151 -11.19 -20.70 -16.59
C LYS A 151 -11.94 -19.80 -17.58
N GLU A 152 -13.26 -19.94 -17.63
CA GLU A 152 -14.13 -19.17 -18.51
C GLU A 152 -14.16 -17.70 -18.08
N ILE A 153 -14.34 -17.44 -16.77
CA ILE A 153 -14.37 -16.09 -16.19
C ILE A 153 -13.05 -15.35 -16.45
N LEU A 154 -11.91 -15.98 -16.15
CA LEU A 154 -10.60 -15.35 -16.36
C LEU A 154 -10.33 -15.10 -17.84
N ALA A 155 -10.74 -15.99 -18.74
CA ALA A 155 -10.58 -15.81 -20.17
C ALA A 155 -11.42 -14.65 -20.73
N ASP A 156 -12.53 -14.32 -20.09
CA ASP A 156 -13.34 -13.16 -20.45
C ASP A 156 -12.78 -11.87 -19.86
N VAL A 157 -12.67 -11.82 -18.52
CA VAL A 157 -12.21 -10.64 -17.78
C VAL A 157 -10.84 -10.18 -18.27
N SER A 158 -9.95 -11.10 -18.63
CA SER A 158 -8.64 -10.75 -19.21
C SER A 158 -8.77 -9.88 -20.46
N LYS A 159 -9.81 -10.04 -21.29
CA LYS A 159 -10.00 -9.22 -22.49
C LYS A 159 -10.54 -7.82 -22.19
N LEU A 160 -11.12 -7.62 -21.01
CA LEU A 160 -11.73 -6.35 -20.61
C LEU A 160 -10.68 -5.36 -20.08
N VAL A 161 -9.67 -5.86 -19.36
CA VAL A 161 -8.62 -5.03 -18.78
C VAL A 161 -7.63 -4.50 -19.84
N PRO A 162 -6.98 -3.35 -19.61
CA PRO A 162 -6.09 -2.72 -20.60
C PRO A 162 -4.96 -3.63 -21.10
N ALA A 163 -4.39 -4.45 -20.21
CA ALA A 163 -3.29 -5.36 -20.54
C ALA A 163 -3.72 -6.57 -21.40
N ARG A 164 -5.02 -6.78 -21.60
CA ARG A 164 -5.62 -7.96 -22.24
C ARG A 164 -5.25 -9.31 -21.58
N ASP A 165 -4.81 -9.22 -20.33
CA ASP A 165 -4.40 -10.31 -19.47
C ASP A 165 -4.48 -9.85 -18.02
N LEU A 166 -5.23 -10.55 -17.18
CA LEU A 166 -5.54 -10.08 -15.82
C LEU A 166 -4.32 -10.14 -14.90
N GLU A 167 -3.48 -11.16 -15.04
CA GLU A 167 -2.23 -11.29 -14.26
C GLU A 167 -1.24 -10.18 -14.61
N THR A 168 -1.06 -9.93 -15.91
CA THR A 168 -0.22 -8.83 -16.40
C THR A 168 -0.76 -7.47 -15.94
N PHE A 169 -2.09 -7.31 -15.88
CA PHE A 169 -2.70 -6.10 -15.32
C PHE A 169 -2.30 -5.90 -13.85
N VAL A 170 -2.47 -6.91 -12.99
CA VAL A 170 -2.06 -6.85 -11.57
C VAL A 170 -0.57 -6.57 -11.41
N LEU A 171 0.28 -7.23 -12.21
CA LEU A 171 1.73 -7.00 -12.20
C LEU A 171 2.09 -5.58 -12.63
N ASN A 172 1.38 -5.01 -13.61
CA ASN A 172 1.61 -3.64 -14.05
C ASN A 172 1.16 -2.64 -12.97
N THR A 173 -0.02 -2.84 -12.35
CA THR A 173 -0.48 -2.02 -11.22
C THR A 173 0.57 -1.97 -10.10
N ALA A 174 1.13 -3.11 -9.72
CA ALA A 174 2.17 -3.17 -8.70
C ALA A 174 3.48 -2.47 -9.12
N ARG A 175 3.86 -2.54 -10.40
CA ARG A 175 5.00 -1.80 -10.93
C ARG A 175 4.76 -0.30 -10.96
N THR A 176 3.53 0.12 -11.28
CA THR A 176 3.11 1.52 -11.21
C THR A 176 3.21 2.01 -9.76
N LEU A 177 2.69 1.26 -8.79
CA LEU A 177 2.85 1.57 -7.36
C LEU A 177 4.33 1.76 -6.99
N ARG A 178 5.20 0.81 -7.32
CA ARG A 178 6.65 0.93 -7.05
C ARG A 178 7.25 2.18 -7.66
N THR A 179 6.81 2.53 -8.87
CA THR A 179 7.30 3.72 -9.57
C THR A 179 6.83 5.00 -8.88
N GLU A 180 5.57 5.06 -8.44
CA GLU A 180 5.03 6.22 -7.72
C GLU A 180 5.66 6.36 -6.33
N LEU A 181 5.77 5.28 -5.55
CA LEU A 181 6.48 5.28 -4.26
C LEU A 181 7.94 5.72 -4.41
N ARG A 182 8.62 5.25 -5.45
CA ARG A 182 9.99 5.67 -5.75
C ARG A 182 10.06 7.15 -6.11
N LYS A 183 9.17 7.64 -6.98
CA LYS A 183 9.13 9.07 -7.34
C LYS A 183 8.85 9.94 -6.12
N ASP A 184 7.97 9.50 -5.23
CA ASP A 184 7.67 10.19 -3.99
C ASP A 184 8.92 10.24 -3.09
N ALA A 185 9.55 9.10 -2.83
CA ALA A 185 10.80 9.03 -2.09
C ALA A 185 11.93 9.90 -2.71
N GLU A 186 12.10 9.87 -4.03
CA GLU A 186 13.05 10.71 -4.77
C GLU A 186 12.69 12.20 -4.72
N ARG A 187 11.40 12.55 -4.65
CA ARG A 187 10.96 13.94 -4.49
C ARG A 187 11.29 14.46 -3.11
N HIS A 188 11.17 13.59 -2.12
CA HIS A 188 11.46 13.86 -0.73
C HIS A 188 12.96 13.71 -0.39
N THR A 189 13.82 13.43 -1.37
CA THR A 189 15.27 13.29 -1.17
C THR A 189 16.04 14.31 -2.01
N LEU A 190 17.07 14.89 -1.40
CA LEU A 190 18.02 15.79 -2.03
C LEU A 190 19.43 15.27 -1.73
N GLU A 191 20.18 14.97 -2.79
CA GLU A 191 21.58 14.59 -2.70
C GLU A 191 22.48 15.83 -2.58
N GLY A 192 23.45 15.77 -1.67
CA GLY A 192 24.47 16.77 -1.37
C GLY A 192 24.35 17.39 0.02
N ASP A 193 25.51 17.71 0.62
CA ASP A 193 25.58 18.43 1.89
C ASP A 193 25.00 19.85 1.78
N VAL A 194 23.90 20.09 2.50
CA VAL A 194 23.25 21.41 2.60
C VAL A 194 23.53 22.13 3.92
N SER A 195 24.32 21.55 4.83
CA SER A 195 24.54 22.09 6.19
C SER A 195 24.95 23.55 6.15
N SER A 196 25.95 23.86 5.33
CA SER A 196 26.47 25.23 5.17
C SER A 196 25.45 26.19 4.55
N ILE A 197 24.56 25.70 3.69
CA ILE A 197 23.48 26.48 3.07
C ILE A 197 22.42 26.83 4.11
N LEU A 198 22.04 25.87 4.95
CA LEU A 198 21.03 26.05 6.00
C LEU A 198 21.51 26.99 7.10
N GLU A 199 22.78 26.90 7.49
CA GLU A 199 23.38 27.81 8.48
C GLU A 199 23.42 29.27 8.02
N GLN A 200 23.54 29.51 6.70
CA GLN A 200 23.63 30.85 6.13
C GLN A 200 22.26 31.47 5.81
N ASP A 201 21.20 30.67 5.70
CA ASP A 201 19.86 31.15 5.37
C ASP A 201 19.07 31.47 6.65
N PRO A 202 18.75 32.74 6.93
CA PRO A 202 18.11 33.14 8.18
C PRO A 202 16.66 32.62 8.34
N ASN A 203 16.07 32.05 7.28
CA ASN A 203 14.74 31.48 7.34
C ASN A 203 14.75 30.02 7.82
N PHE A 204 15.89 29.34 7.75
CA PHE A 204 16.04 28.00 8.30
C PHE A 204 16.48 28.07 9.76
N ARG A 205 15.89 27.20 10.58
CA ARG A 205 16.23 27.07 12.00
C ARG A 205 16.46 25.61 12.32
N ARG A 206 17.59 25.32 12.97
CA ARG A 206 17.85 24.02 13.57
C ARG A 206 16.98 23.87 14.81
N GLU A 207 16.13 22.86 14.83
CA GLU A 207 15.19 22.63 15.92
C GLU A 207 15.74 21.60 16.92
N THR A 208 16.10 20.41 16.46
CA THR A 208 16.52 19.30 17.34
C THR A 208 17.33 18.24 16.57
N VAL A 209 17.93 17.32 17.33
CA VAL A 209 18.37 16.00 16.86
C VAL A 209 17.37 14.96 17.38
N ARG A 210 16.95 14.01 16.54
CA ARG A 210 16.04 12.91 16.89
C ARG A 210 16.05 11.82 15.83
N ASP A 211 15.45 10.68 16.12
CA ASP A 211 15.23 9.65 15.11
C ASP A 211 14.21 10.11 14.06
N LEU A 212 14.43 9.74 12.80
CA LEU A 212 13.52 10.03 11.70
C LEU A 212 12.19 9.29 11.92
N PRO A 213 11.04 10.00 11.94
CA PRO A 213 9.75 9.36 12.10
C PRO A 213 9.34 8.61 10.83
N GLN A 214 8.41 7.66 10.99
CA GLN A 214 7.73 7.01 9.88
C GLN A 214 7.02 8.04 8.97
N GLY A 215 6.98 7.75 7.67
CA GLY A 215 6.27 8.57 6.67
C GLY A 215 7.07 9.76 6.09
N ILE A 216 8.35 9.92 6.42
CA ILE A 216 9.23 10.92 5.78
C ILE A 216 10.02 10.29 4.64
N HIS A 217 10.73 9.20 4.94
CA HIS A 217 11.43 8.42 3.93
C HIS A 217 11.61 6.98 4.42
N PRO A 218 11.22 5.97 3.63
CA PRO A 218 11.24 4.57 4.05
C PRO A 218 12.64 4.09 4.44
N GLY A 219 13.65 4.37 3.62
CA GLY A 219 15.01 3.87 3.83
C GLY A 219 15.79 4.47 5.01
N TYR A 220 15.26 5.51 5.67
CA TYR A 220 15.94 6.23 6.76
C TYR A 220 15.15 6.24 8.07
N VAL A 221 14.02 5.51 8.15
CA VAL A 221 13.22 5.45 9.38
C VAL A 221 14.08 4.98 10.56
N GLY A 222 13.98 5.65 11.69
CA GLY A 222 14.74 5.31 12.90
C GLY A 222 16.22 5.72 12.87
N THR A 223 16.71 6.32 11.78
CA THR A 223 18.05 6.91 11.75
C THR A 223 18.09 8.23 12.50
N GLU A 224 19.19 8.50 13.22
CA GLU A 224 19.36 9.77 13.93
C GLU A 224 19.59 10.89 12.90
N VAL A 225 18.73 11.92 12.96
CA VAL A 225 18.70 13.04 12.01
C VAL A 225 18.73 14.39 12.72
N GLU A 226 19.38 15.37 12.10
CA GLU A 226 19.21 16.78 12.45
C GLU A 226 17.98 17.35 11.74
N LEU A 227 17.08 17.97 12.50
CA LEU A 227 15.88 18.60 11.96
C LEU A 227 16.08 20.11 11.83
N TRP A 228 15.91 20.59 10.60
CA TRP A 228 15.86 22.00 10.24
C TRP A 228 14.47 22.35 9.72
N GLN A 229 14.00 23.56 9.98
CA GLN A 229 12.68 24.00 9.53
C GLN A 229 12.71 25.41 8.97
N LYS A 230 11.91 25.63 7.93
CA LYS A 230 11.61 26.94 7.36
C LYS A 230 10.08 27.13 7.35
N PRO A 231 9.56 28.26 7.84
CA PRO A 231 8.13 28.53 7.78
C PRO A 231 7.67 28.68 6.32
N VAL A 232 6.50 28.12 6.00
CA VAL A 232 5.82 28.38 4.73
C VAL A 232 5.16 29.76 4.85
N SER A 233 5.65 30.71 4.07
CA SER A 233 5.26 32.12 4.11
C SER A 233 3.77 32.34 3.87
N ARG A 234 3.26 33.43 4.46
CA ARG A 234 1.87 33.87 4.38
C ARG A 234 1.60 34.76 3.17
N ILE A 235 0.32 34.86 2.83
CA ILE A 235 -0.28 36.04 2.20
C ILE A 235 -0.16 37.21 3.20
N ASP A 236 0.31 38.38 2.74
CA ASP A 236 0.88 39.53 3.48
C ASP A 236 0.16 40.09 4.75
N TYR A 237 -1.00 39.59 5.20
CA TYR A 237 -1.91 40.32 6.11
C TYR A 237 -2.24 39.67 7.45
N LEU A 238 -1.44 38.72 7.92
CA LEU A 238 -1.84 37.91 9.07
C LEU A 238 -0.54 37.45 9.79
N ASP A 239 -0.44 37.52 11.14
CA ASP A 239 0.74 37.07 11.93
C ASP A 239 0.70 35.57 12.34
N GLY A 240 1.54 34.70 11.76
CA GLY A 240 1.55 33.23 12.00
C GLY A 240 1.79 32.37 10.74
N ALA A 241 2.61 31.31 10.87
CA ALA A 241 2.90 30.36 9.78
C ALA A 241 1.73 29.40 9.54
N GLN A 242 1.43 29.07 8.28
CA GLN A 242 0.44 28.04 7.93
C GLN A 242 1.00 26.62 8.06
N GLY A 243 2.33 26.48 8.12
CA GLY A 243 3.06 25.25 8.37
C GLY A 243 4.56 25.46 8.12
N PHE A 244 5.31 24.37 8.07
CA PHE A 244 6.76 24.38 7.92
C PHE A 244 7.19 23.39 6.85
N VAL A 245 8.18 23.78 6.05
CA VAL A 245 9.03 22.82 5.34
C VAL A 245 10.09 22.37 6.32
N GLN A 246 10.27 21.06 6.42
CA GLN A 246 11.22 20.40 7.30
C GLN A 246 12.29 19.72 6.45
N ILE A 247 13.55 19.92 6.82
CA ILE A 247 14.71 19.25 6.24
C ILE A 247 15.30 18.36 7.31
N TRP A 248 15.51 17.10 6.99
CA TRP A 248 16.05 16.09 7.87
C TRP A 248 17.37 15.61 7.31
N MET A 249 18.43 15.74 8.09
CA MET A 249 19.79 15.39 7.67
C MET A 249 20.26 14.20 8.49
N PRO A 250 20.37 12.99 7.92
CA PRO A 250 20.96 11.85 8.60
C PRO A 250 22.37 12.19 9.08
N ILE A 251 22.64 11.98 10.37
CA ILE A 251 23.96 12.29 10.95
C ILE A 251 25.04 11.36 10.38
N ALA A 252 24.66 10.13 10.02
CA ALA A 252 25.56 9.13 9.47
C ALA A 252 25.81 9.28 7.96
N ASP A 253 25.02 10.12 7.27
CA ASP A 253 25.09 10.33 5.81
C ASP A 253 24.83 11.82 5.52
N ASP A 254 25.89 12.62 5.56
CA ASP A 254 25.86 14.07 5.38
C ASP A 254 25.62 14.49 3.93
N ASP A 255 25.71 13.55 2.99
CA ASP A 255 25.44 13.76 1.57
C ASP A 255 23.95 13.54 1.22
N VAL A 256 23.08 13.28 2.19
CA VAL A 256 21.65 13.07 1.97
C VAL A 256 20.81 14.00 2.83
N CYS A 257 19.80 14.60 2.22
CA CYS A 257 18.84 15.46 2.90
C CYS A 257 17.42 15.03 2.53
N LEU A 258 16.56 14.88 3.53
CA LEU A 258 15.16 14.50 3.33
C LEU A 258 14.27 15.73 3.54
N LEU A 259 13.30 15.92 2.66
CA LEU A 259 12.39 17.05 2.66
C LEU A 259 11.00 16.58 3.08
N SER A 260 10.28 17.36 3.87
CA SER A 260 8.86 17.11 4.17
C SER A 260 8.16 18.40 4.55
N VAL A 261 6.83 18.36 4.70
CA VAL A 261 6.04 19.51 5.10
C VAL A 261 5.04 19.14 6.19
N THR A 262 4.86 20.03 7.15
CA THR A 262 3.81 19.87 8.16
C THR A 262 2.42 20.07 7.56
N ARG A 263 1.38 19.57 8.25
CA ARG A 263 0.00 19.88 7.87
C ARG A 263 -0.25 21.40 7.91
N GLY A 264 -1.06 21.90 6.99
CA GLY A 264 -1.43 23.31 6.87
C GLY A 264 -2.27 23.63 5.64
N GLU A 265 -2.73 24.88 5.53
CA GLU A 265 -3.50 25.41 4.40
C GLU A 265 -2.59 25.96 3.29
N PHE A 266 -1.80 25.08 2.65
CA PHE A 266 -0.94 25.44 1.53
C PHE A 266 -0.77 24.26 0.56
N ASN A 267 -0.33 24.55 -0.66
CA ASN A 267 0.05 23.51 -1.62
C ASN A 267 1.39 22.89 -1.18
N ARG A 268 1.32 21.68 -0.61
CA ARG A 268 2.47 20.92 -0.09
C ARG A 268 3.51 20.64 -1.16
N GLU A 269 3.05 20.22 -2.34
CA GLU A 269 3.86 19.89 -3.49
C GLU A 269 4.70 21.08 -3.95
N SER A 270 4.05 22.23 -4.14
CA SER A 270 4.73 23.47 -4.55
C SER A 270 5.75 23.94 -3.51
N ALA A 271 5.45 23.79 -2.21
CA ALA A 271 6.35 24.18 -1.13
C ALA A 271 7.62 23.31 -1.09
N ILE A 272 7.49 21.99 -1.29
CA ILE A 272 8.64 21.08 -1.38
C ILE A 272 9.46 21.39 -2.63
N ASP A 273 8.82 21.56 -3.79
CA ASP A 273 9.52 21.79 -5.05
C ASP A 273 10.30 23.12 -5.05
N GLU A 274 9.75 24.17 -4.43
CA GLU A 274 10.43 25.47 -4.25
C GLU A 274 11.71 25.32 -3.41
N VAL A 275 11.61 24.68 -2.24
CA VAL A 275 12.77 24.49 -1.35
C VAL A 275 13.79 23.58 -2.01
N ARG A 276 13.37 22.48 -2.61
CA ARG A 276 14.24 21.56 -3.35
C ARG A 276 15.03 22.29 -4.43
N SER A 277 14.34 23.02 -5.32
CA SER A 277 14.98 23.80 -6.38
C SER A 277 15.98 24.82 -5.83
N THR A 278 15.62 25.51 -4.74
CA THR A 278 16.50 26.49 -4.09
C THR A 278 17.77 25.83 -3.56
N LEU A 279 17.66 24.70 -2.87
CA LEU A 279 18.80 24.00 -2.30
C LEU A 279 19.66 23.36 -3.40
N SER A 280 19.06 22.64 -4.36
CA SER A 280 19.78 22.03 -5.49
C SER A 280 20.61 23.06 -6.26
N ASN A 281 20.06 24.25 -6.53
CA ASN A 281 20.78 25.32 -7.22
C ASN A 281 21.97 25.86 -6.41
N LYS A 282 21.88 25.86 -5.07
CA LYS A 282 22.95 26.30 -4.19
C LYS A 282 24.03 25.23 -3.99
N ILE A 283 23.68 23.94 -4.06
CA ILE A 283 24.65 22.82 -4.03
C ILE A 283 25.54 22.82 -5.29
N GLN A 284 24.99 23.22 -6.44
CA GLN A 284 25.72 23.25 -7.72
C GLN A 284 26.63 24.48 -7.92
N GLN A 285 26.60 25.45 -7.00
CA GLN A 285 27.38 26.70 -7.06
C GLN A 285 28.65 26.61 -6.22
#